data_AF-A0A382MFR6-F1
#
_entry.id   AF-A0A382MFR6-F1
#
_cell.length_a   1.000
_cell.length_b   1.000
_cell.length_c   1.000
_cell.angle_alpha   90.00
_cell.angle_beta   90.00
_cell.angle_gamma   90.00
#
_symmetry.space_group_name_H-M   'P 1'
#
loop_
_entity.id
_entity.type
_entity.pdbx_description
1 polymer ?
#
loop_
_entity_poly.entity_id
_entity_poly.type
_entity_poly.pdbx_seq_one_letter_code
_entity_poly.pdbx_strand_id
1 'polypeptide(L)'
;GMGRHGGGAFSGKDATKVDRSAAYAARWAARNLVDAGLASRCEIQLAYAIGVPEPVSIHIDTFGTGQMPDRQLAEAIEEVFDFRPLAIIECLGLRDPIFRPTAAYGHFGRTPESQAIKDGRTVGLFPWEKSNRVDDLQTALKV
;
A
#
# COMPACT_ATOMS: atom_id res chain seq x y z
N GLY A 1 16.14 3.00 -3.36
CA GLY A 1 16.95 3.05 -4.59
C GLY A 1 16.58 4.27 -5.41
N MET A 2 15.31 4.36 -5.83
CA MET A 2 14.68 5.62 -6.26
C MET A 2 13.78 6.19 -5.13
N GLY A 3 12.87 5.37 -4.59
CA GLY A 3 12.12 5.71 -3.37
C GLY A 3 12.98 5.55 -2.11
N ARG A 4 12.66 6.35 -1.09
CA ARG A 4 13.26 6.28 0.26
C ARG A 4 12.84 4.99 0.96
N HIS A 5 13.63 4.52 1.92
CA HIS A 5 13.39 3.24 2.61
C HIS A 5 13.53 3.41 4.13
N GLY A 6 12.54 2.92 4.90
CA GLY A 6 12.51 3.03 6.36
C GLY A 6 13.43 2.06 7.12
N GLY A 7 14.03 1.10 6.41
CA GLY A 7 15.05 0.17 6.95
C GLY A 7 14.54 -1.24 7.28
N GLY A 8 13.23 -1.42 7.44
CA GLY A 8 12.64 -2.73 7.76
C GLY A 8 12.71 -3.74 6.60
N ALA A 9 13.24 -4.93 6.85
CA ALA A 9 13.21 -6.04 5.89
C ALA A 9 11.80 -6.64 5.76
N PHE A 10 11.47 -7.24 4.60
CA PHE A 10 10.17 -7.87 4.36
C PHE A 10 10.15 -9.37 4.72
N SER A 11 10.96 -10.19 4.05
CA SER A 11 10.90 -11.67 4.11
C SER A 11 11.09 -12.26 5.51
N GLY A 12 10.41 -13.37 5.81
CA GLY A 12 10.46 -14.04 7.12
C GLY A 12 9.53 -13.47 8.20
N LYS A 13 8.99 -12.26 8.00
CA LYS A 13 7.99 -11.66 8.90
C LYS A 13 6.58 -12.11 8.54
N ASP A 14 5.66 -12.19 9.49
CA ASP A 14 4.22 -12.28 9.19
C ASP A 14 3.61 -10.88 9.01
N ALA A 15 2.33 -10.81 8.64
CA ALA A 15 1.66 -9.58 8.26
C ALA A 15 1.42 -8.58 9.42
N THR A 16 1.56 -9.01 10.68
CA THR A 16 1.45 -8.10 11.84
C THR A 16 2.65 -7.16 11.96
N LYS A 17 3.74 -7.43 11.23
CA LYS A 17 4.96 -6.63 11.28
C LYS A 17 4.81 -5.50 10.25
N VAL A 18 4.62 -4.28 10.76
CA VAL A 18 4.35 -3.09 9.94
C VAL A 18 5.44 -2.80 8.90
N ASP A 19 6.67 -3.24 9.16
CA ASP A 19 7.75 -3.21 8.15
C ASP A 19 7.32 -3.80 6.79
N ARG A 20 6.48 -4.84 6.79
CA ARG A 20 5.93 -5.44 5.58
C ARG A 20 4.56 -4.86 5.23
N SER A 21 3.60 -4.94 6.15
CA SER A 21 2.20 -4.62 5.84
C SER A 21 2.02 -3.14 5.49
N ALA A 22 2.62 -2.23 6.25
CA ALA A 22 2.52 -0.80 5.96
C ALA A 22 3.27 -0.42 4.68
N ALA A 23 4.41 -1.07 4.38
CA ALA A 23 5.10 -0.85 3.11
C ALA A 23 4.24 -1.27 1.90
N TYR A 24 3.49 -2.38 2.02
CA TYR A 24 2.55 -2.81 0.98
C TYR A 24 1.35 -1.86 0.88
N ALA A 25 0.82 -1.38 2.01
CA ALA A 25 -0.28 -0.41 2.02
C ALA A 25 0.15 0.93 1.39
N ALA A 26 1.34 1.44 1.72
CA ALA A 26 1.89 2.65 1.12
C ALA A 26 2.07 2.50 -0.39
N ARG A 27 2.56 1.34 -0.88
CA ARG A 27 2.62 1.03 -2.30
C ARG A 27 1.23 1.04 -2.94
N TRP A 28 0.26 0.39 -2.30
CA TRP A 28 -1.11 0.30 -2.80
C TRP A 28 -1.74 1.68 -2.94
N ALA A 29 -1.62 2.52 -1.91
CA ALA A 29 -2.13 3.89 -1.92
C ALA A 29 -1.43 4.76 -2.98
N ALA A 30 -0.09 4.76 -3.03
CA ALA A 30 0.67 5.55 -4.00
C ALA A 30 0.37 5.15 -5.45
N ARG A 31 0.22 3.85 -5.71
CA ARG A 31 -0.15 3.34 -7.04
C ARG A 31 -1.55 3.79 -7.45
N ASN A 32 -2.54 3.69 -6.56
CA ASN A 32 -3.90 4.13 -6.86
C ASN A 32 -3.98 5.64 -7.10
N LEU A 33 -3.21 6.44 -6.35
CA LEU A 33 -3.13 7.89 -6.56
C LEU A 33 -2.56 8.23 -7.94
N VAL A 34 -1.50 7.55 -8.37
CA VAL A 34 -0.91 7.74 -9.71
C VAL A 34 -1.85 7.24 -10.81
N ASP A 35 -2.45 6.06 -10.64
CA ASP A 35 -3.40 5.49 -11.61
C ASP A 35 -4.68 6.34 -11.73
N ALA A 36 -5.09 7.05 -10.67
CA ALA A 36 -6.18 8.02 -10.69
C ALA A 36 -5.83 9.32 -11.44
N GLY A 37 -4.58 9.46 -11.91
CA GLY A 37 -4.08 10.64 -12.59
C GLY A 37 -3.77 11.82 -11.67
N LEU A 38 -3.89 11.66 -10.34
CA LEU A 38 -3.77 12.76 -9.38
C LEU A 38 -2.32 13.26 -9.21
N ALA A 39 -1.34 12.44 -9.59
CA ALA A 39 0.07 12.81 -9.73
C ALA A 39 0.76 11.86 -10.72
N SER A 40 1.88 12.27 -11.31
CA SER A 40 2.70 11.35 -12.13
C SER A 40 3.72 10.57 -11.29
N ARG A 41 4.04 11.07 -10.08
CA ARG A 41 4.90 10.42 -9.09
C ARG A 41 4.39 10.71 -7.69
N CYS A 42 4.45 9.71 -6.81
CA CYS A 42 4.05 9.84 -5.42
C CYS A 42 4.94 8.96 -4.52
N GLU A 43 5.38 9.51 -3.40
CA GLU A 43 5.99 8.78 -2.30
C GLU A 43 5.13 8.96 -1.04
N ILE A 44 4.88 7.86 -0.33
CA ILE A 44 4.13 7.86 0.94
C ILE A 44 5.03 7.29 2.03
N GLN A 45 5.20 8.04 3.11
CA GLN A 45 5.88 7.62 4.32
C GLN A 45 4.84 7.38 5.42
N LEU A 46 4.96 6.24 6.10
CA LEU A 46 4.16 5.87 7.27
C LEU A 46 5.10 5.59 8.44
N ALA A 47 4.78 6.14 9.61
CA ALA A 47 5.49 5.85 10.86
C ALA A 47 4.52 5.30 11.91
N TYR A 48 4.99 4.35 12.73
CA TYR A 48 4.19 3.72 13.78
C TYR A 48 4.95 3.71 15.11
N ALA A 49 4.20 3.79 16.20
CA ALA A 49 4.70 3.47 17.54
C ALA A 49 4.23 2.07 17.95
N ILE A 50 5.08 1.31 18.64
CA ILE A 50 4.73 -0.04 19.07
C ILE A 50 3.51 -0.03 20.00
N GLY A 51 2.51 -0.86 19.70
CA GLY A 51 1.26 -0.94 20.47
C GLY A 51 0.22 0.13 20.15
N VAL A 52 0.51 1.08 19.25
CA VAL A 52 -0.47 2.06 18.75
C VAL A 52 -0.99 1.60 17.39
N PRO A 53 -2.33 1.44 17.22
CA PRO A 53 -2.88 0.94 15.97
C PRO A 53 -2.78 1.98 14.85
N GLU A 54 -3.01 3.25 15.13
CA GLU A 54 -2.91 4.33 14.15
C GLU A 54 -1.43 4.67 13.85
N PRO A 55 -1.10 5.02 12.58
CA PRO A 55 0.19 5.60 12.28
C PRO A 55 0.37 6.92 13.04
N VAL A 56 1.56 7.15 13.60
CA VAL A 56 1.90 8.42 14.25
C VAL A 56 2.23 9.52 13.24
N SER A 57 2.49 9.16 11.99
CA SER A 57 2.68 10.11 10.90
C SER A 57 2.37 9.45 9.55
N ILE A 58 1.69 10.21 8.70
CA ILE A 58 1.49 9.96 7.27
C ILE A 58 2.04 11.18 6.54
N HIS A 59 2.95 10.97 5.59
CA HIS A 59 3.51 12.05 4.78
C HIS A 59 3.50 11.68 3.31
N ILE A 60 3.01 12.59 2.47
CA ILE A 60 2.94 12.45 1.02
C ILE A 60 3.84 13.49 0.38
N ASP A 61 4.61 13.07 -0.62
CA ASP A 61 5.43 13.91 -1.48
C ASP A 61 5.15 13.53 -2.94
N THR A 62 4.52 14.43 -3.70
CA THR A 62 4.30 14.21 -5.15
C THR A 62 5.40 14.77 -6.02
N PHE A 63 6.48 15.28 -5.43
CA PHE A 63 7.61 15.87 -6.14
C PHE A 63 7.21 16.99 -7.12
N GLY A 64 6.14 17.73 -6.78
CA GLY A 64 5.59 18.81 -7.61
C GLY A 64 4.81 18.34 -8.84
N THR A 65 4.45 17.05 -8.89
CA THR A 65 3.67 16.47 -10.01
C THR A 65 2.20 16.28 -9.71
N GLY A 66 1.76 16.58 -8.47
CA GLY A 66 0.37 16.51 -8.07
C GLY A 66 -0.49 17.56 -8.78
N GLN A 67 -1.73 17.19 -9.10
CA GLN A 67 -2.73 18.13 -9.64
C GLN A 67 -3.21 19.15 -8.59
N MET A 68 -2.92 18.89 -7.31
CA MET A 68 -3.31 19.71 -6.17
C MET A 68 -2.25 19.58 -5.06
N PRO A 69 -2.29 20.42 -4.01
CA PRO A 69 -1.30 20.39 -2.94
C PRO A 69 -1.22 19.04 -2.25
N ASP A 70 -0.01 18.59 -1.92
CA ASP A 70 0.26 17.29 -1.26
C ASP A 70 -0.55 17.11 0.03
N ARG A 71 -0.86 18.21 0.73
CA ARG A 71 -1.74 18.18 1.90
C ARG A 71 -3.16 17.68 1.57
N GLN A 72 -3.76 18.14 0.47
CA GLN A 72 -5.10 17.71 0.07
C GLN A 72 -5.09 16.24 -0.40
N LEU A 73 -4.02 15.84 -1.09
CA LEU A 73 -3.82 14.45 -1.47
C LEU A 73 -3.63 13.54 -0.25
N ALA A 74 -2.95 14.02 0.80
CA ALA A 74 -2.82 13.33 2.07
C ALA A 74 -4.17 13.14 2.76
N GLU A 75 -4.98 14.20 2.84
CA GLU A 75 -6.33 14.15 3.42
C GLU A 75 -7.21 13.12 2.68
N ALA A 76 -7.19 13.09 1.35
CA ALA A 76 -7.93 12.09 0.56
C ALA A 76 -7.42 10.66 0.73
N ILE A 77 -6.10 10.49 0.83
CA ILE A 77 -5.49 9.17 1.09
C ILE A 77 -5.87 8.66 2.48
N GLU A 78 -5.88 9.52 3.49
CA GLU A 78 -6.32 9.20 4.85
C GLU A 78 -7.81 8.84 4.93
N GLU A 79 -8.64 9.45 4.08
CA GLU A 79 -10.06 9.12 3.97
C GLU A 79 -10.30 7.74 3.32
N VAL A 80 -9.57 7.43 2.25
CA VAL A 80 -9.79 6.23 1.43
C VAL A 80 -9.07 4.99 1.98
N PHE A 81 -7.92 5.17 2.63
CA PHE A 81 -7.04 4.09 3.07
C PHE A 81 -6.92 4.04 4.60
N ASP A 82 -7.42 2.95 5.18
CA ASP A 82 -7.20 2.65 6.60
C ASP A 82 -5.83 1.99 6.81
N PHE A 83 -4.88 2.78 7.33
CA PHE A 83 -3.51 2.34 7.60
C PHE A 83 -3.33 1.61 8.94
N ARG A 84 -4.39 1.29 9.69
CA ARG A 84 -4.24 0.47 10.90
C ARG A 84 -3.79 -0.95 10.50
N PRO A 85 -2.84 -1.59 11.21
CA PRO A 85 -2.28 -2.88 10.82
C PRO A 85 -3.33 -3.97 10.53
N LEU A 86 -4.39 -4.04 11.35
CA LEU A 86 -5.46 -5.01 11.16
C LEU A 86 -6.26 -4.75 9.87
N ALA A 87 -6.61 -3.48 9.61
CA ALA A 87 -7.34 -3.08 8.42
C ALA A 87 -6.53 -3.38 7.15
N ILE A 88 -5.22 -3.07 7.16
CA ILE A 88 -4.32 -3.41 6.06
C ILE A 88 -4.33 -4.92 5.78
N ILE A 89 -4.20 -5.73 6.83
CA ILE A 89 -4.17 -7.20 6.71
C ILE A 89 -5.46 -7.72 6.09
N GLU A 90 -6.61 -7.16 6.47
CA GLU A 90 -7.92 -7.59 5.99
C GLU A 90 -8.19 -7.12 4.56
N CYS A 91 -7.96 -5.84 4.25
CA CYS A 91 -8.15 -5.29 2.90
C CYS A 91 -7.26 -5.96 1.85
N LEU A 92 -6.03 -6.33 2.23
CA LEU A 92 -5.08 -6.96 1.31
C LEU A 92 -5.00 -8.49 1.45
N GLY A 93 -5.84 -9.13 2.28
CA GLY A 93 -5.83 -10.60 2.42
C GLY A 93 -4.48 -11.18 2.88
N LEU A 94 -3.73 -10.45 3.72
CA LEU A 94 -2.33 -10.79 4.05
C LEU A 94 -2.18 -12.00 5.00
N ARG A 95 -3.29 -12.62 5.41
CA ARG A 95 -3.30 -13.89 6.16
C ARG A 95 -3.14 -15.11 5.24
N ASP A 96 -3.34 -14.94 3.93
CA ASP A 96 -3.16 -16.02 2.97
C ASP A 96 -1.67 -16.29 2.69
N PRO A 97 -1.31 -17.52 2.27
CA PRO A 97 0.07 -17.91 2.02
C PRO A 97 0.62 -17.35 0.68
N ILE A 98 0.68 -16.03 0.55
CA ILE A 98 0.95 -15.31 -0.72
C ILE A 98 2.37 -14.73 -0.83
N PHE A 99 3.22 -14.87 0.20
CA PHE A 99 4.51 -14.17 0.27
C PHE A 99 5.68 -14.89 -0.42
N ARG A 100 5.60 -16.21 -0.64
CA ARG A 100 6.72 -16.97 -1.23
C ARG A 100 7.15 -16.41 -2.59
N PRO A 101 6.23 -16.07 -3.51
CA PRO A 101 6.60 -15.47 -4.79
C PRO A 101 7.34 -14.13 -4.66
N THR A 102 7.11 -13.34 -3.59
CA THR A 102 7.73 -12.01 -3.44
C THR A 102 9.21 -12.07 -3.06
N ALA A 103 9.71 -13.23 -2.59
CA ALA A 103 11.06 -13.37 -2.05
C ALA A 103 12.19 -13.24 -3.10
N ALA A 104 11.84 -13.24 -4.39
CA ALA A 104 12.75 -12.98 -5.50
C ALA A 104 12.08 -12.07 -6.53
N TYR A 105 12.90 -11.34 -7.28
CA TYR A 105 12.47 -10.43 -8.36
C TYR A 105 11.56 -9.27 -7.91
N GLY A 106 11.63 -8.90 -6.63
CA GLY A 106 10.96 -7.73 -6.10
C GLY A 106 9.55 -7.98 -5.58
N HIS A 107 9.16 -7.15 -4.62
CA HIS A 107 7.84 -7.17 -3.99
C HIS A 107 6.80 -6.29 -4.72
N PHE A 108 7.28 -5.33 -5.51
CA PHE A 108 6.46 -4.29 -6.15
C PHE A 108 6.60 -4.32 -7.67
N GLY A 109 5.60 -3.78 -8.38
CA GLY A 109 5.56 -3.71 -9.84
C GLY A 109 5.22 -5.04 -10.51
N ARG A 110 4.60 -5.97 -9.79
CA ARG A 110 4.19 -7.29 -10.30
C ARG A 110 2.71 -7.30 -10.59
N THR A 111 2.30 -7.99 -11.65
CA THR A 111 0.88 -8.11 -12.01
C THR A 111 0.13 -8.91 -10.96
N PRO A 112 -0.97 -8.39 -10.38
CA PRO A 112 -1.85 -9.15 -9.51
C PRO A 112 -2.40 -10.38 -10.26
N GLU A 113 -2.35 -11.54 -9.63
CA GLU A 113 -2.81 -12.80 -10.22
C GLU A 113 -3.45 -13.69 -9.16
N SER A 114 -4.30 -14.63 -9.59
CA SER A 114 -4.91 -15.61 -8.69
C SER A 114 -4.19 -16.94 -8.80
N GLN A 115 -3.95 -17.61 -7.67
CA GLN A 115 -3.26 -18.88 -7.62
C GLN A 115 -4.04 -19.88 -6.76
N ALA A 116 -4.26 -21.08 -7.28
CA ALA A 116 -4.74 -22.20 -6.47
C ALA A 116 -3.60 -22.71 -5.57
N ILE A 117 -3.88 -22.86 -4.28
CA ILE A 117 -2.93 -23.40 -3.31
C ILE A 117 -3.31 -24.83 -2.92
N LYS A 118 -2.39 -25.52 -2.23
CA LYS A 118 -2.49 -26.97 -1.94
C LYS A 118 -3.76 -27.39 -1.21
N ASP A 119 -4.38 -26.48 -0.46
CA ASP A 119 -5.60 -26.75 0.30
C ASP A 119 -6.90 -26.54 -0.52
N GLY A 120 -6.78 -26.29 -1.83
CA GLY A 120 -7.90 -26.10 -2.75
C GLY A 120 -8.46 -24.68 -2.79
N ARG A 121 -7.97 -23.77 -1.93
CA ARG A 121 -8.36 -22.35 -1.99
C ARG A 121 -7.65 -21.64 -3.15
N THR A 122 -8.29 -20.59 -3.66
CA THR A 122 -7.68 -19.64 -4.59
C THR A 122 -7.30 -18.38 -3.82
N VAL A 123 -6.04 -17.97 -3.90
CA VAL A 123 -5.52 -16.77 -3.23
C VAL A 123 -5.09 -15.72 -4.25
N GLY A 124 -5.20 -14.45 -3.89
CA GLY A 124 -4.71 -13.35 -4.72
C GLY A 124 -3.26 -12.99 -4.40
N LEU A 125 -2.36 -13.13 -5.37
CA LEU A 125 -0.99 -12.67 -5.28
C LEU A 125 -0.91 -11.16 -5.59
N PHE A 126 0.04 -10.49 -4.93
CA PHE A 126 0.31 -9.05 -5.06
C PHE A 126 -0.94 -8.15 -4.98
N PRO A 127 -1.83 -8.32 -3.97
CA PRO A 127 -3.05 -7.53 -3.86
C PRO A 127 -2.82 -6.03 -3.75
N TRP A 128 -1.66 -5.59 -3.24
CA TRP A 128 -1.23 -4.19 -3.19
C TRP A 128 -0.89 -3.58 -4.55
N GLU A 129 -0.79 -4.38 -5.61
CA GLU A 129 -0.61 -3.90 -6.99
C GLU A 129 -1.95 -3.75 -7.73
N LYS A 130 -3.10 -3.81 -7.05
CA LYS A 130 -4.41 -3.57 -7.65
C LYS A 130 -4.75 -2.07 -7.73
N SER A 131 -5.46 -1.67 -8.79
CA SER A 131 -5.95 -0.31 -9.02
C SER A 131 -7.44 -0.23 -8.75
N ASN A 132 -7.80 -0.35 -7.47
CA ASN A 132 -9.18 -0.57 -7.04
C ASN A 132 -9.68 0.49 -6.06
N ARG A 133 -8.98 1.62 -5.95
CA ARG A 133 -9.33 2.79 -5.12
C ARG A 133 -9.24 4.10 -5.92
N VAL A 134 -9.20 4.01 -7.24
CA VAL A 134 -9.12 5.17 -8.15
C VAL A 134 -10.36 6.03 -8.00
N ASP A 135 -11.54 5.43 -8.18
CA ASP A 135 -12.82 6.13 -8.08
C ASP A 135 -13.06 6.70 -6.67
N ASP A 136 -12.63 5.97 -5.63
CA ASP A 136 -12.72 6.42 -4.24
C ASP A 136 -11.90 7.71 -4.02
N LEU A 137 -10.67 7.75 -4.54
CA LEU A 137 -9.80 8.93 -4.45
C LEU A 137 -10.33 10.12 -5.25
N GLN A 138 -10.82 9.87 -6.46
CA GLN A 138 -11.45 10.90 -7.29
C GLN A 138 -12.70 11.48 -6.60
N THR A 139 -13.50 10.60 -5.98
CA THR A 139 -14.69 11.00 -5.20
C THR A 139 -14.32 11.86 -4.00
N ALA A 140 -13.32 11.45 -3.20
CA ALA A 140 -12.85 12.21 -2.04
C ALA A 140 -12.37 13.63 -2.43
N LEU A 141 -11.72 13.75 -3.59
CA LEU A 141 -11.20 15.02 -4.12
C LEU A 141 -12.19 15.79 -5.00
N LYS A 142 -13.35 15.19 -5.32
CA LYS A 142 -14.40 15.75 -6.17
C LYS A 142 -13.90 16.10 -7.58
N VAL A 143 -13.11 15.21 -8.19
CA VAL A 143 -12.54 15.33 -9.55
C VAL A 143 -12.98 14.21 -10.47
#